data_AF-A0A314XVH8-F1
#
_entry.id   AF-A0A314XVH8-F1
#
_cell.length_a   1.000
_cell.length_b   1.000
_cell.length_c   1.000
_cell.angle_alpha   90.00
_cell.angle_beta   90.00
_cell.angle_gamma   90.00
#
_symmetry.space_group_name_H-M   'P 1'
#
loop_
_entity.id
_entity.type
_entity.pdbx_description
1 polymer ?
#
loop_
_entity_poly.entity_id
_entity_poly.type
_entity_poly.pdbx_seq_one_letter_code
_entity_poly.pdbx_strand_id
1 'polypeptide(L)'
;MDCQDWEVDMHKVFDLILEVAVKGHLKPEQMIRRVFVFTRYQGFDDALGYDRCWKTDYEAIQRKFKDKGYGDVVPHIVFWNVSNVIPTSVRSTQQGVAMLCGFNTNLIKSFLDNDGEIGPNHVMEAAISDPGYQNLVVVD
;
A
#
# COMPACT_ATOMS: atom_id res chain seq x y z
N MET A 1 12.74 19.31 19.90
CA MET A 1 13.77 19.08 18.88
C MET A 1 13.04 18.50 17.70
N ASP A 2 13.06 19.26 16.63
CA ASP A 2 12.07 19.28 15.57
C ASP A 2 12.21 18.06 14.65
N CYS A 3 11.20 17.19 14.65
CA CYS A 3 10.98 16.22 13.58
C CYS A 3 10.33 16.93 12.39
N GLN A 4 11.09 17.79 11.73
CA GLN A 4 10.67 18.46 10.51
C GLN A 4 11.80 18.27 9.52
N ASP A 5 11.62 17.37 8.54
CA ASP A 5 12.29 17.56 7.25
C ASP A 5 11.74 16.75 6.05
N TRP A 6 10.86 15.76 6.19
CA TRP A 6 10.19 15.18 5.00
C TRP A 6 8.99 14.24 5.32
N GLU A 7 8.11 14.59 6.26
CA GLU A 7 6.93 13.74 6.53
C GLU A 7 5.85 13.96 5.46
N VAL A 8 5.44 12.89 4.77
CA VAL A 8 4.32 12.94 3.83
C VAL A 8 3.03 13.09 4.62
N ASP A 9 2.38 14.24 4.48
CA ASP A 9 1.09 14.53 5.10
C ASP A 9 -0.03 13.73 4.42
N MET A 10 -0.43 12.62 5.04
CA MET A 10 -1.44 11.72 4.50
C MET A 10 -2.82 12.37 4.40
N HIS A 11 -3.18 13.29 5.29
CA HIS A 11 -4.46 14.00 5.22
C HIS A 11 -4.57 14.77 3.91
N LYS A 12 -3.50 15.47 3.51
CA LYS A 12 -3.45 16.19 2.23
C LYS A 12 -3.54 15.27 1.02
N VAL A 13 -2.91 14.10 1.07
CA VAL A 13 -2.99 13.12 -0.02
C VAL A 13 -4.45 12.67 -0.23
N PHE A 14 -5.15 12.32 0.85
CA PHE A 14 -6.56 11.93 0.77
C PHE A 14 -7.47 13.10 0.37
N ASP A 15 -7.20 14.30 0.87
CA ASP A 15 -7.96 15.50 0.51
C ASP A 15 -7.86 15.79 -0.99
N LEU A 16 -6.67 15.63 -1.59
CA LEU A 16 -6.47 15.80 -3.03
C LEU A 16 -7.21 14.72 -3.85
N ILE A 17 -7.15 13.45 -3.43
CA ILE A 17 -7.90 12.37 -4.08
C ILE A 17 -9.39 12.68 -4.06
N LEU A 18 -9.90 13.10 -2.90
CA LEU A 18 -11.31 13.43 -2.71
C LEU A 18 -11.72 14.67 -3.52
N GLU A 19 -10.88 15.69 -3.57
CA GLU A 19 -11.12 16.90 -4.37
C GLU A 19 -11.26 16.55 -5.86
N VAL A 20 -10.33 15.76 -6.40
CA VAL A 20 -10.37 15.31 -7.80
C VAL A 20 -11.62 14.47 -8.06
N ALA A 21 -11.98 13.57 -7.14
CA ALA A 21 -13.17 12.74 -7.26
C ALA A 21 -14.47 13.56 -7.31
N VAL A 22 -14.61 14.53 -6.40
CA VAL A 22 -15.77 15.42 -6.34
C VAL A 22 -15.85 16.30 -7.58
N LYS A 23 -14.73 16.89 -8.00
CA LYS A 23 -14.67 17.76 -9.19
C LYS A 23 -14.96 16.98 -10.48
N GLY A 24 -14.52 15.72 -10.54
CA GLY A 24 -14.75 14.83 -11.67
C GLY A 24 -16.11 14.12 -11.65
N HIS A 25 -16.92 14.29 -10.61
CA HIS A 25 -18.17 13.56 -10.38
C HIS A 25 -17.99 12.03 -10.53
N LEU A 26 -16.89 11.49 -9.98
CA LEU A 26 -16.59 10.07 -10.10
C LEU A 26 -17.67 9.22 -9.45
N LYS A 27 -18.03 8.11 -10.08
CA LYS A 27 -18.83 7.08 -9.43
C LYS A 27 -17.95 6.27 -8.46
N PRO A 28 -18.52 5.61 -7.43
CA PRO A 28 -17.75 4.79 -6.50
C PRO A 28 -16.87 3.74 -7.18
N GLU A 29 -17.30 3.19 -8.32
CA GLU A 29 -16.52 2.18 -9.07
C GLU A 29 -15.26 2.76 -9.72
N GLN A 30 -15.24 4.07 -9.95
CA GLN A 30 -14.13 4.81 -10.56
C GLN A 30 -13.15 5.37 -9.52
N MET A 31 -13.45 5.19 -8.23
CA MET A 31 -12.59 5.66 -7.16
C MET A 31 -11.30 4.85 -7.08
N ILE A 32 -10.22 5.55 -6.73
CA ILE A 32 -8.93 4.93 -6.43
C ILE A 32 -9.10 4.03 -5.22
N ARG A 33 -8.75 2.75 -5.35
CA ARG A 33 -8.91 1.76 -4.27
C ARG A 33 -7.67 1.60 -3.40
N ARG A 34 -6.50 1.87 -3.97
CA ARG A 34 -5.20 1.68 -3.30
C ARG A 34 -4.24 2.80 -3.62
N VAL A 35 -3.45 3.23 -2.63
CA VAL A 35 -2.35 4.19 -2.78
C VAL A 35 -1.07 3.50 -2.35
N PHE A 36 -0.08 3.43 -3.24
CA PHE A 36 1.23 2.83 -2.94
C PHE A 36 2.25 3.92 -2.61
N VAL A 37 2.93 3.79 -1.48
CA VAL A 37 3.96 4.72 -1.03
C VAL A 37 5.29 3.99 -0.93
N PHE A 38 6.16 4.20 -1.91
CA PHE A 38 7.49 3.59 -1.96
C PHE A 38 8.49 4.45 -1.18
N THR A 39 9.17 3.86 -0.20
CA THR A 39 10.16 4.56 0.63
C THR A 39 11.35 3.67 0.96
N ARG A 40 12.51 4.28 1.23
CA ARG A 40 13.69 3.58 1.79
C ARG A 40 13.88 3.85 3.29
N TYR A 41 12.96 4.60 3.89
CA TYR A 41 13.14 5.07 5.25
C TYR A 41 12.92 3.98 6.28
N GLN A 42 13.84 3.93 7.25
CA GLN A 42 13.94 2.83 8.21
C GLN A 42 13.16 3.06 9.50
N GLY A 43 12.48 4.20 9.67
CA GLY A 43 11.70 4.54 10.88
C GLY A 43 10.18 4.49 10.73
N PHE A 44 9.66 3.99 9.60
CA PHE A 44 8.21 3.96 9.36
C PHE A 44 7.49 2.84 10.13
N ASP A 45 8.17 1.69 10.34
CA ASP A 45 7.69 0.63 11.24
C ASP A 45 7.54 1.14 12.69
N ASP A 46 8.47 1.99 13.14
CA ASP A 46 8.46 2.57 14.49
C ASP A 46 7.38 3.66 14.65
N ALA A 47 7.14 4.46 13.60
CA ALA A 47 6.12 5.52 13.60
C ALA A 47 4.68 4.98 13.67
N LEU A 48 4.40 3.83 13.04
CA LEU A 48 3.08 3.18 13.13
C LEU A 48 2.96 2.24 14.33
N GLY A 49 4.07 1.66 14.81
CA GLY A 49 4.10 0.74 15.95
C GLY A 49 3.77 1.38 17.30
N TYR A 50 3.94 2.70 17.42
CA TYR A 50 3.72 3.42 18.68
C TYR A 50 2.42 4.23 18.75
N ASP A 51 1.73 4.50 17.64
CA ASP A 51 0.83 5.66 17.63
C ASP A 51 -0.67 5.34 17.52
N ARG A 52 -1.41 5.81 18.53
CA ARG A 52 -2.89 5.93 18.49
C ARG A 52 -3.35 6.97 17.46
N CYS A 53 -2.41 7.74 16.91
CA CYS A 53 -2.66 8.81 15.94
C CYS A 53 -3.26 8.30 14.63
N TRP A 54 -2.69 7.25 14.01
CA TRP A 54 -3.17 6.78 12.69
C TRP A 54 -4.64 6.34 12.69
N LYS A 55 -5.08 5.58 13.71
CA LYS A 55 -6.49 5.14 13.79
C LYS A 55 -7.43 6.35 13.81
N THR A 56 -7.10 7.38 14.59
CA THR A 56 -7.90 8.59 14.72
C THR A 56 -7.88 9.40 13.42
N ASP A 57 -6.72 9.50 12.77
CA ASP A 57 -6.53 10.15 11.48
C ASP A 57 -7.35 9.46 10.39
N TYR A 58 -7.28 8.12 10.33
CA TYR A 58 -8.02 7.33 9.36
C TYR A 58 -9.53 7.43 9.57
N GLU A 59 -10.01 7.42 10.81
CA GLU A 59 -11.43 7.70 11.10
C GLU A 59 -11.86 9.09 10.61
N ALA A 60 -11.01 10.11 10.75
CA ALA A 60 -11.28 11.45 10.24
C ALA A 60 -11.33 11.47 8.70
N ILE A 61 -10.41 10.77 8.02
CA ILE A 61 -10.41 10.59 6.57
C ILE A 61 -11.70 9.88 6.11
N GLN A 62 -12.09 8.80 6.78
CA GLN A 62 -13.33 8.07 6.46
C GLN A 62 -14.56 8.97 6.59
N ARG A 63 -14.63 9.84 7.61
CA ARG A 63 -15.72 10.82 7.74
C ARG A 63 -15.76 11.79 6.57
N LYS A 64 -14.61 12.36 6.18
CA LYS A 64 -14.53 13.26 5.00
C LYS A 64 -15.05 12.60 3.72
N PHE A 65 -14.65 11.35 3.48
CA PHE A 65 -15.12 10.57 2.33
C PHE A 65 -16.62 10.31 2.40
N LYS A 66 -17.12 9.91 3.58
CA LYS A 66 -18.55 9.70 3.81
C LYS A 66 -19.38 10.95 3.54
N ASP A 67 -18.93 12.12 4.00
CA ASP A 67 -19.62 13.40 3.81
C ASP A 67 -19.73 13.81 2.33
N LYS A 68 -18.87 13.26 1.46
CA LYS A 68 -18.90 13.46 0.01
C LYS A 68 -19.57 12.30 -0.77
N GLY A 69 -20.12 11.32 -0.08
CA GLY A 69 -20.79 10.16 -0.70
C GLY A 69 -19.86 9.00 -1.10
N TYR A 70 -18.61 9.01 -0.63
CA TYR A 70 -17.58 8.02 -0.95
C TYR A 70 -17.18 7.14 0.27
N GLY A 71 -18.04 7.04 1.28
CA GLY A 71 -17.72 6.37 2.55
C GLY A 71 -17.32 4.89 2.44
N ASP A 72 -17.83 4.19 1.42
CA ASP A 72 -17.56 2.76 1.21
C ASP A 72 -16.31 2.50 0.34
N VAL A 73 -15.71 3.56 -0.22
CA VAL A 73 -14.63 3.48 -1.21
C VAL A 73 -13.44 4.36 -0.80
N VAL A 74 -13.09 4.31 0.48
CA VAL A 74 -11.90 4.97 1.02
C VAL A 74 -10.64 4.20 0.57
N PRO A 75 -9.65 4.85 -0.07
CA PRO A 75 -8.45 4.18 -0.54
C PRO A 75 -7.66 3.52 0.60
N HIS A 76 -7.19 2.30 0.37
CA HIS A 76 -6.26 1.59 1.26
C HIS A 76 -4.82 2.01 0.94
N ILE A 77 -4.03 2.42 1.94
CA ILE A 77 -2.61 2.71 1.72
C ILE A 77 -1.77 1.45 1.88
N VAL A 78 -0.83 1.27 0.96
CA VAL A 78 0.22 0.26 1.05
C VAL A 78 1.57 0.98 1.11
N PHE A 79 2.20 0.97 2.27
CA PHE A 79 3.57 1.43 2.42
C PHE A 79 4.51 0.31 2.01
N TRP A 80 5.41 0.60 1.07
CA TRP A 80 6.43 -0.33 0.64
C TRP A 80 7.81 0.21 0.95
N ASN A 81 8.43 -0.36 1.98
CA ASN A 81 9.84 -0.17 2.25
C ASN A 81 10.68 -0.99 1.26
N VAL A 82 11.24 -0.33 0.25
CA VAL A 82 12.07 -0.94 -0.80
C VAL A 82 13.55 -0.98 -0.43
N SER A 83 13.87 -0.95 0.86
CA SER A 83 15.22 -1.22 1.37
C SER A 83 15.56 -2.71 1.21
N ASN A 84 16.76 -2.95 0.72
CA ASN A 84 17.38 -4.28 0.57
C ASN A 84 18.02 -4.79 1.87
N VAL A 85 17.91 -4.04 2.96
CA VAL A 85 18.46 -4.41 4.28
C VAL A 85 17.44 -5.18 5.13
N ILE A 86 16.14 -5.03 4.85
CA ILE A 86 15.06 -5.66 5.62
C ILE A 86 14.54 -6.89 4.87
N PRO A 87 14.35 -8.05 5.55
CA PRO A 87 13.74 -9.22 4.94
C PRO A 87 12.34 -8.92 4.38
N THR A 88 11.95 -9.63 3.31
CA THR A 88 10.61 -9.47 2.76
C THR A 88 9.57 -9.89 3.80
N SER A 89 8.67 -8.98 4.18
CA SER A 89 7.55 -9.30 5.05
C SER A 89 6.35 -8.41 4.75
N VAL A 90 5.15 -8.99 4.83
CA VAL A 90 3.88 -8.27 4.76
C VAL A 90 3.34 -8.17 6.19
N ARG A 91 3.01 -6.96 6.63
CA ARG A 91 2.34 -6.71 7.91
C ARG A 91 1.13 -5.84 7.66
N SER A 92 -0.06 -6.34 7.97
CA SER A 92 -1.24 -5.50 8.13
C SER A 92 -1.30 -5.09 9.60
N THR A 93 -0.77 -3.92 9.93
CA THR A 93 -0.70 -3.48 11.33
C THR A 93 -1.98 -2.77 11.77
N GLN A 94 -2.70 -2.10 10.85
CA GLN A 94 -3.82 -1.21 11.18
C GLN A 94 -4.90 -1.18 10.09
N GLN A 95 -6.10 -0.68 10.42
CA GLN A 95 -7.21 -0.57 9.46
C GLN A 95 -6.89 0.44 8.35
N GLY A 96 -7.09 0.04 7.09
CA GLY A 96 -6.84 0.90 5.94
C GLY A 96 -5.36 1.13 5.60
N VAL A 97 -4.44 0.41 6.26
CA VAL A 97 -3.00 0.44 5.97
C VAL A 97 -2.39 -0.97 5.97
N ALA A 98 -1.62 -1.25 4.93
CA ALA A 98 -0.72 -2.38 4.87
C ALA A 98 0.74 -1.90 4.74
N MET A 99 1.65 -2.68 5.30
CA MET A 99 3.09 -2.48 5.22
C MET A 99 3.74 -3.67 4.52
N LEU A 100 4.58 -3.37 3.55
CA LEU A 100 5.42 -4.33 2.85
C LEU A 100 6.88 -3.88 3.02
N CYS A 101 7.69 -4.73 3.63
CA CYS A 101 9.13 -4.50 3.73
C CYS A 101 9.87 -5.44 2.78
N GLY A 102 11.03 -5.00 2.30
CA GLY A 102 11.95 -5.77 1.48
C GLY A 102 11.79 -5.52 -0.02
N PHE A 103 12.90 -5.70 -0.74
CA PHE A 103 12.97 -5.53 -2.18
C PHE A 103 13.43 -6.83 -2.86
N ASN A 104 12.62 -7.31 -3.80
CA ASN A 104 12.99 -8.37 -4.74
C ASN A 104 12.43 -8.00 -6.11
N THR A 105 13.22 -8.18 -7.17
CA THR A 105 12.80 -7.94 -8.55
C THR A 105 11.52 -8.72 -8.92
N ASN A 106 11.35 -9.94 -8.40
CA ASN A 106 10.16 -10.75 -8.64
C ASN A 106 8.92 -10.19 -7.93
N LEU A 107 9.07 -9.54 -6.77
CA LEU A 107 7.96 -8.86 -6.08
C LEU A 107 7.48 -7.65 -6.86
N ILE A 108 8.41 -6.84 -7.39
CA ILE A 108 8.06 -5.65 -8.18
C ILE A 108 7.43 -6.07 -9.51
N LYS A 109 7.96 -7.09 -10.17
CA LYS A 109 7.35 -7.66 -11.38
C LYS A 109 5.94 -8.18 -11.09
N SER A 110 5.80 -9.04 -10.08
CA SER A 110 4.50 -9.54 -9.62
C SER A 110 3.53 -8.40 -9.31
N PHE A 111 3.97 -7.33 -8.67
CA PHE A 111 3.15 -6.17 -8.39
C PHE A 111 2.67 -5.46 -9.66
N LEU A 112 3.58 -5.20 -10.61
CA LEU A 112 3.26 -4.52 -11.87
C LEU A 112 2.38 -5.37 -12.78
N ASP A 113 2.60 -6.69 -12.82
CA ASP A 113 1.90 -7.62 -13.71
C ASP A 113 0.49 -7.97 -13.21
N ASN A 114 0.20 -7.80 -11.92
CA ASN A 114 -1.08 -8.17 -11.29
C ASN A 114 -1.90 -6.97 -10.79
N ASP A 115 -1.85 -5.82 -11.48
CA ASP A 115 -2.60 -4.60 -11.13
C ASP A 115 -2.44 -4.18 -9.64
N GLY A 116 -1.20 -4.31 -9.18
CA GLY A 116 -0.80 -3.99 -7.83
C GLY A 116 -1.22 -4.98 -6.75
N GLU A 117 -1.74 -6.16 -7.11
CA GLU A 117 -1.97 -7.26 -6.19
C GLU A 117 -0.67 -7.97 -5.83
N ILE A 118 -0.44 -8.16 -4.53
CA ILE A 118 0.72 -8.88 -4.00
C ILE A 118 0.18 -9.99 -3.10
N GLY A 119 0.49 -11.23 -3.45
CA GLY A 119 0.06 -12.40 -2.69
C GLY A 119 1.06 -13.53 -2.82
N PRO A 120 1.08 -14.50 -1.87
CA PRO A 120 2.04 -15.60 -1.88
C PRO A 120 2.05 -16.36 -3.22
N ASN A 121 0.86 -16.59 -3.79
CA ASN A 121 0.72 -17.25 -5.08
C ASN A 121 1.32 -16.41 -6.21
N HIS A 122 1.03 -15.11 -6.28
CA HIS A 122 1.61 -14.22 -7.31
C HIS A 122 3.15 -14.18 -7.23
N VAL A 123 3.70 -14.17 -6.02
CA VAL A 123 5.16 -14.18 -5.80
C VAL A 123 5.77 -15.52 -6.17
N MET A 124 5.11 -16.62 -5.81
CA MET A 124 5.53 -17.97 -6.18
C MET A 124 5.53 -18.13 -7.70
N GLU A 125 4.41 -17.81 -8.36
CA GLU A 125 4.26 -17.84 -9.82
C GLU A 125 5.33 -16.99 -10.51
N ALA A 126 5.56 -15.76 -10.04
CA ALA A 126 6.62 -14.91 -10.58
C ALA A 126 8.02 -15.54 -10.43
N ALA A 127 8.30 -16.21 -9.30
CA ALA A 127 9.58 -16.87 -9.06
C ALA A 127 9.81 -18.12 -9.95
N ILE A 128 8.76 -18.85 -10.30
CA ILE A 128 8.83 -20.07 -11.11
C ILE A 128 8.48 -19.84 -12.60
N SER A 129 8.09 -18.63 -12.98
CA SER A 129 7.76 -18.27 -14.36
C SER A 129 8.96 -18.31 -15.32
N ASP A 130 10.19 -18.32 -14.80
CA ASP A 130 11.41 -18.36 -15.61
C ASP A 130 11.43 -19.61 -16.52
N PRO A 131 11.81 -19.48 -17.82
CA PRO A 131 11.88 -20.60 -18.75
C PRO A 131 12.68 -21.80 -18.24
N GLY A 132 13.67 -21.58 -17.37
CA GLY A 132 14.46 -22.64 -16.75
C GLY A 132 13.66 -23.56 -15.82
N TYR A 133 12.54 -23.08 -15.26
CA TYR A 133 11.68 -23.85 -14.36
C TYR A 133 10.48 -24.51 -15.07
N GLN A 134 10.21 -24.16 -16.32
CA GLN A 134 9.06 -24.70 -17.09
C GLN A 134 9.14 -26.21 -17.36
N ASN A 135 10.33 -26.80 -17.22
CA ASN A 135 10.55 -28.25 -17.37
C ASN A 135 10.43 -29.01 -16.04
N LEU A 136 10.19 -28.34 -14.92
CA LEU A 136 10.00 -28.99 -13.63
C LEU A 136 8.61 -29.65 -13.60
N VAL A 137 8.59 -30.90 -13.15
CA VAL A 137 7.37 -31.68 -12.95
C VAL A 137 7.27 -32.09 -11.49
N VAL A 138 6.07 -31.98 -10.93
CA VAL A 138 5.77 -32.49 -9.59
C VAL A 138 5.62 -34.01 -9.70
N VAL A 139 6.39 -34.75 -8.92
CA VAL A 139 6.32 -36.22 -8.83
C VAL A 139 5.75 -36.57 -7.46
N ASP A 140 4.77 -37.47 -7.45
CA ASP A 140 4.12 -38.03 -6.24
C ASP A 140 4.93 -39.20 -5.66
#